data_AF-A0A1Z1W5V7-F1
#
_entry.id   AF-A0A1Z1W5V7-F1
#
_cell.length_a   1.000
_cell.length_b   1.000
_cell.length_c   1.000
_cell.angle_alpha   90.00
_cell.angle_beta   90.00
_cell.angle_gamma   90.00
#
_symmetry.space_group_name_H-M   'P 1'
#
loop_
_entity.id
_entity.type
_entity.pdbx_description
1 polymer ?
#
loop_
_entity_poly.entity_id
_entity_poly.type
_entity_poly.pdbx_seq_one_letter_code
_entity_poly.pdbx_strand_id
1 'polypeptide(L)' 'MPLHLSFRKLRAVGQITIGTGLERGGHMTYIAACGAHNCGWSSDYTTYAAAEIAARGHRCPVR' A
#
# COMPACT_ATOMS: atom_id res chain seq x y z
N MET A 1 -0.82 -12.10 -21.89
CA MET A 1 -1.97 -12.17 -20.96
C MET A 1 -1.75 -11.09 -19.92
N PRO A 2 -2.63 -10.08 -19.76
CA PRO A 2 -2.39 -9.06 -18.74
C PRO A 2 -2.53 -9.74 -17.38
N LEU A 3 -1.45 -9.75 -16.59
CA LEU A 3 -1.54 -10.07 -15.17
C LEU A 3 -2.47 -9.00 -14.58
N HIS A 4 -3.68 -9.40 -14.20
CA HIS A 4 -4.59 -8.55 -13.44
C HIS A 4 -3.89 -8.27 -12.11
N LEU A 5 -3.10 -7.19 -12.07
CA LEU A 5 -2.47 -6.59 -10.89
C LEU A 5 -3.61 -6.03 -10.02
N SER A 6 -4.35 -6.95 -9.43
CA SER A 6 -5.60 -6.66 -8.74
C SER A 6 -5.24 -6.12 -7.37
N PHE A 7 -5.11 -4.81 -7.25
CA PHE A 7 -4.97 -4.18 -5.94
C PHE A 7 -6.25 -4.44 -5.14
N ARG A 8 -6.19 -5.34 -4.16
CA ARG A 8 -7.33 -5.62 -3.29
C ARG A 8 -7.22 -4.79 -2.04
N LYS A 9 -8.08 -3.78 -1.88
CA LYS A 9 -8.16 -2.96 -0.67
C LYS A 9 -8.47 -3.85 0.53
N LEU A 10 -7.58 -3.86 1.52
CA LEU A 10 -7.74 -4.62 2.75
C LEU A 10 -8.15 -3.74 3.91
N ARG A 11 -7.47 -2.59 4.10
CA ARG A 11 -7.66 -1.72 5.26
C ARG A 11 -7.30 -0.28 4.90
N ALA A 12 -7.93 0.68 5.56
CA ALA A 12 -7.49 2.07 5.56
C ALA A 12 -7.01 2.47 6.96
N VAL A 13 -5.90 3.19 7.03
CA VAL A 13 -5.31 3.76 8.24
C VAL A 13 -5.20 5.26 8.01
N GLY A 14 -6.18 6.02 8.52
CA GLY A 14 -6.30 7.44 8.19
C GLY A 14 -6.48 7.65 6.68
N GLN A 15 -5.60 8.46 6.07
CA GLN A 15 -5.58 8.70 4.61
C GLN A 15 -4.82 7.64 3.82
N ILE A 16 -4.23 6.64 4.48
CA ILE A 16 -3.43 5.61 3.83
C ILE A 16 -4.27 4.38 3.59
N THR A 17 -4.20 3.84 2.38
CA THR A 17 -4.85 2.59 2.01
C THR A 17 -3.81 1.48 1.95
N ILE A 18 -4.10 0.39 2.64
CA ILE A 18 -3.37 -0.88 2.56
C ILE A 18 -4.18 -1.83 1.70
N GLY A 19 -3.52 -2.43 0.73
CA GLY A 19 -4.08 -3.52 -0.05
C GLY A 19 -3.04 -4.59 -0.35
N THR A 20 -3.41 -5.56 -1.15
CA THR A 20 -2.49 -6.56 -1.69
C THR A 20 -2.33 -6.39 -3.18
N GLY A 21 -1.12 -6.62 -3.68
CA GLY A 21 -0.80 -6.66 -5.10
C GLY A 21 0.00 -7.91 -5.43
N LEU A 22 0.10 -8.20 -6.72
CA LEU A 22 1.04 -9.20 -7.23
C LEU A 22 2.33 -8.49 -7.62
N GLU A 23 3.44 -8.94 -7.08
CA GLU A 23 4.75 -8.51 -7.57
C GLU A 23 5.03 -9.13 -8.94
N ARG A 24 6.02 -8.61 -9.69
CA ARG A 24 6.40 -9.15 -11.01
C ARG A 24 6.84 -10.62 -10.94
N GLY A 25 7.33 -11.08 -9.78
CA GLY A 25 7.64 -12.48 -9.52
C GLY A 25 6.44 -13.38 -9.19
N GLY A 26 5.21 -12.85 -9.18
CA GLY A 26 4.00 -13.61 -8.83
C GLY A 26 3.75 -13.77 -7.33
N HIS A 27 4.58 -13.15 -6.49
CA HIS A 27 4.38 -13.16 -5.04
C HIS A 27 3.31 -12.15 -4.63
N MET A 28 2.46 -12.55 -3.68
CA MET A 28 1.51 -11.66 -3.04
C MET A 28 2.28 -10.71 -2.10
N THR A 29 2.19 -9.42 -2.37
CA THR A 29 2.77 -8.36 -1.53
C THR A 29 1.66 -7.48 -0.97
N TYR A 30 1.93 -6.82 0.15
CA TYR A 30 1.05 -5.82 0.76
C TYR A 30 1.55 -4.45 0.36
N ILE A 31 0.67 -3.63 -0.20
CA ILE A 31 1.00 -2.28 -0.66
C ILE A 31 0.28 -1.29 0.25
N ALA A 32 1.03 -0.36 0.84
CA ALA A 32 0.48 0.79 1.54
C ALA A 32 0.72 2.05 0.70
N ALA A 33 -0.34 2.80 0.43
CA ALA A 33 -0.28 4.03 -0.37
C ALA A 33 -1.05 5.17 0.32
N CYS A 34 -0.46 6.35 0.35
CA CYS A 34 -1.12 7.55 0.89
C CYS A 34 -2.09 8.10 -0.17
N GLY A 35 -3.36 8.25 0.21
CA GLY A 35 -4.40 8.82 -0.65
C GLY A 35 -4.41 10.35 -0.69
N ALA A 36 -3.50 11.02 0.02
CA ALA A 36 -3.39 12.47 -0.03
C ALA A 36 -2.89 12.91 -1.40
N HIS A 37 -3.60 13.87 -2.00
CA HIS A 37 -3.26 14.42 -3.31
C HIS A 37 -1.85 15.05 -3.23
N ASN A 38 -0.96 14.73 -4.18
CA ASN A 38 0.45 15.16 -4.23
C ASN A 38 1.40 14.62 -3.13
N CYS A 39 0.98 13.69 -2.26
CA CYS A 39 1.94 13.04 -1.36
C CYS A 39 2.85 12.06 -2.11
N GLY A 40 2.26 11.22 -2.98
CA GLY A 40 3.01 10.26 -3.80
C GLY A 40 3.64 9.10 -3.04
N TRP A 41 3.45 9.01 -1.72
CA TRP A 41 3.99 7.92 -0.92
C TRP A 41 3.27 6.59 -1.20
N SER A 42 4.04 5.59 -1.61
CA SER A 42 3.60 4.21 -1.78
C SER A 42 4.77 3.27 -1.50
N SER A 43 4.53 2.15 -0.83
CA SER A 43 5.53 1.11 -0.60
C SER A 43 4.90 -0.27 -0.51
N ASP A 44 5.62 -1.26 -1.04
CA ASP A 44 5.32 -2.68 -0.96
C ASP A 44 6.04 -3.36 0.22
N TYR A 45 5.38 -4.38 0.78
CA TYR A 45 5.78 -5.07 2.00
C TYR A 45 5.42 -6.55 1.92
N THR A 46 6.28 -7.42 2.43
CA THR A 46 6.03 -8.87 2.44
C THR A 46 4.95 -9.30 3.44
N THR A 47 4.63 -8.47 4.43
CA THR A 47 3.62 -8.79 5.47
C THR A 47 2.66 -7.64 5.73
N TYR A 48 1.42 -7.98 6.10
CA TYR A 48 0.41 -6.99 6.50
C TYR A 48 0.88 -6.14 7.69
N ALA A 49 1.55 -6.75 8.66
CA ALA A 49 2.01 -6.06 9.86
C ALA A 49 3.04 -4.96 9.53
N ALA A 50 3.98 -5.24 8.62
CA ALA A 50 4.93 -4.23 8.15
C ALA A 50 4.23 -3.07 7.44
N ALA A 51 3.27 -3.38 6.55
CA ALA A 51 2.47 -2.37 5.87
C ALA A 51 1.64 -1.52 6.86
N GLU A 52 1.08 -2.13 7.91
CA GLU A 52 0.30 -1.41 8.91
C GLU A 52 1.18 -0.49 9.77
N ILE A 53 2.36 -0.94 10.20
CA ILE A 53 3.30 -0.11 10.98
C ILE A 53 3.76 1.09 10.15
N ALA A 54 4.12 0.88 8.89
CA ALA A 54 4.51 1.96 7.99
C ALA A 54 3.36 2.95 7.74
N ALA A 55 2.13 2.44 7.53
CA ALA A 55 0.96 3.28 7.38
C ALA A 55 0.69 4.13 8.64
N ARG A 56 0.79 3.55 9.84
CA ARG A 56 0.63 4.30 11.10
C ARG A 56 1.74 5.32 11.33
N GLY A 57 2.96 5.02 10.88
CA GLY A 57 4.14 5.88 11.03
C GLY A 57 4.25 7.01 9.99
N HIS A 58 3.52 6.93 8.87
CA HIS A 58 3.61 7.92 7.81
C HIS A 58 3.04 9.27 8.25
N ARG A 59 3.89 10.29 8.25
CA ARG A 59 3.49 11.69 8.42
C ARG A 59 3.41 12.34 7.05
N CYS A 60 2.20 12.56 6.56
CA CYS A 60 1.98 13.20 5.27
C CYS A 60 2.51 14.65 5.32
N PRO A 61 3.45 15.04 4.43
CA PRO A 61 3.96 16.41 4.37
C PRO A 61 2.96 17.35 3.68
N VAL A 62 2.04 16.80 2.87
CA VAL A 62 0.94 17.53 2.25
C VAL A 62 -0.24 17.47 3.21
N ARG A 63 -0.32 18.44 4.11
CA ARG A 63 -1.38 18.53 5.12
C ARG A 63 -2.22 19.77 4.89
#